data_AF-A0A7E6EIT9-F1
#
_entry.id   AF-A0A7E6EIT9-F1
#
_cell.length_a   1.000
_cell.length_b   1.000
_cell.length_c   1.000
_cell.angle_alpha   90.00
_cell.angle_beta   90.00
_cell.angle_gamma   90.00
#
_symmetry.space_group_name_H-M   'P 1'
#
loop_
_entity.id
_entity.type
_entity.pdbx_description
1 polymer ?
#
loop_
_entity_poly.entity_id
_entity_poly.type
_entity_poly.pdbx_seq_one_letter_code
_entity_poly.pdbx_strand_id
1 'polypeptide(L)'
;MSLFRHKIETFLCGFLKNINTLNEEITSLQSQSQGIQIVTKNCQSISNRLGPILDELTVPDSVMRIIINLPVTESEFKNQLEMLDRKMQFITNFDEEKPKACQEVIENLEIVIKHV
;
A
#
# COMPACT_ATOMS: atom_id res chain seq x y z
N MET A 1 18.84 -21.19 -62.33
CA MET A 1 17.73 -21.72 -61.50
C MET A 1 18.13 -21.98 -60.05
N SER A 2 19.24 -22.66 -59.74
CA SER A 2 19.66 -22.95 -58.34
C SER A 2 19.97 -21.70 -57.49
N LEU A 3 20.60 -20.68 -58.07
CA LEU A 3 20.99 -19.45 -57.35
C LEU A 3 19.78 -18.64 -56.84
N PHE A 4 18.69 -18.62 -57.60
CA PHE A 4 17.46 -17.90 -57.23
C PHE A 4 16.73 -18.61 -56.09
N ARG A 5 16.65 -19.95 -56.15
CA ARG A 5 16.10 -20.78 -55.07
C ARG A 5 16.86 -20.57 -53.76
N HIS A 6 18.19 -20.56 -53.80
CA HIS A 6 19.02 -20.35 -52.61
C HIS A 6 18.78 -18.97 -51.99
N LYS A 7 18.67 -17.91 -52.80
CA LYS A 7 18.37 -16.56 -52.30
C LYS A 7 17.00 -16.46 -51.60
N ILE A 8 15.97 -17.11 -52.16
CA ILE A 8 14.64 -17.16 -51.54
C ILE A 8 14.69 -17.94 -50.23
N GLU A 9 15.39 -19.07 -50.19
CA GLU A 9 15.54 -19.89 -49.00
C GLU A 9 16.26 -19.13 -47.88
N THR A 10 17.34 -18.42 -48.18
CA THR A 10 18.03 -17.55 -47.21
C THR A 10 17.11 -16.44 -46.70
N PHE A 11 16.34 -15.81 -47.57
CA PHE A 11 15.41 -14.74 -47.18
C PHE A 11 14.30 -15.26 -46.26
N LEU A 12 13.71 -16.41 -46.58
CA LEU A 12 12.68 -17.06 -45.77
C LEU A 12 13.24 -17.53 -44.43
N CYS A 13 14.45 -18.12 -44.39
CA CYS A 13 15.12 -18.48 -43.14
C CYS A 13 15.41 -17.26 -42.27
N GLY A 14 15.84 -16.15 -42.86
CA GLY A 14 16.03 -14.88 -42.16
C GLY A 14 14.72 -14.34 -41.59
N PHE A 15 13.65 -14.40 -42.38
CA PHE A 15 12.31 -13.98 -41.96
C PHE A 15 11.77 -14.84 -40.80
N LEU A 16 11.91 -16.16 -40.90
CA LEU A 16 11.51 -17.11 -39.85
C LEU A 16 12.32 -16.89 -38.57
N LYS A 17 13.63 -16.65 -38.68
CA LYS A 17 14.48 -16.33 -37.53
C LYS A 17 14.01 -15.05 -36.83
N ASN A 18 13.73 -13.99 -37.59
CA ASN A 18 13.26 -12.73 -37.03
C ASN A 18 11.89 -12.89 -36.35
N ILE A 19 10.97 -13.67 -36.92
CA ILE A 19 9.69 -13.98 -36.29
C ILE A 19 9.90 -14.74 -34.98
N ASN A 20 10.79 -15.73 -34.97
CA ASN A 20 11.05 -16.53 -33.78
C ASN A 20 11.64 -15.67 -32.66
N THR A 21 12.60 -14.80 -32.98
CA THR A 21 13.17 -13.84 -32.03
C THR A 21 12.12 -12.86 -31.51
N LEU A 22 11.27 -12.30 -32.37
CA LEU A 22 10.16 -11.45 -31.93
C LEU A 22 9.19 -12.18 -31.00
N ASN A 23 8.90 -13.45 -31.27
CA ASN A 23 8.02 -14.25 -30.44
C ASN A 23 8.63 -14.55 -29.06
N GLU A 24 9.94 -14.80 -28.99
CA GLU A 24 10.69 -14.93 -27.74
C GLU A 24 10.65 -13.63 -26.92
N GLU A 25 10.85 -12.48 -27.56
CA GLU A 25 10.76 -11.17 -26.90
C GLU A 25 9.35 -10.88 -26.36
N ILE A 26 8.30 -11.16 -27.13
CA ILE A 26 6.91 -11.03 -26.68
C ILE A 26 6.65 -11.91 -25.46
N THR A 27 7.11 -13.16 -25.49
CA THR A 27 6.95 -14.11 -24.38
C THR A 27 7.68 -13.62 -23.14
N SER A 28 8.88 -13.07 -23.29
CA SER A 28 9.67 -12.48 -22.20
C SER A 28 8.93 -11.29 -21.56
N LEU A 29 8.42 -10.36 -22.36
CA LEU A 29 7.64 -9.22 -21.88
C LEU A 29 6.36 -9.64 -21.16
N GLN A 30 5.67 -10.68 -21.66
CA GLN A 30 4.49 -11.23 -21.00
C GLN A 30 4.82 -11.82 -19.63
N SER A 31 5.92 -12.58 -19.53
CA SER A 31 6.39 -13.12 -18.25
C SER A 31 6.72 -12.00 -17.26
N GLN A 32 7.42 -10.95 -17.71
CA GLN A 32 7.71 -9.78 -16.88
C GLN A 32 6.43 -9.06 -16.43
N SER A 33 5.47 -8.87 -17.35
CA SER A 33 4.17 -8.26 -17.04
C SER A 33 3.41 -9.05 -15.98
N GLN A 34 3.44 -10.39 -16.02
CA GLN A 34 2.82 -11.23 -14.99
C GLN A 34 3.49 -11.03 -13.63
N GLY A 35 4.82 -10.95 -13.59
CA GLY A 35 5.56 -10.64 -12.36
C GLY A 35 5.15 -9.29 -11.76
N ILE A 36 5.08 -8.25 -12.59
CA ILE A 36 4.64 -6.91 -12.18
C ILE A 36 3.20 -6.92 -11.64
N GLN A 37 2.30 -7.67 -12.28
CA GLN A 37 0.92 -7.80 -11.81
C GLN A 37 0.84 -8.44 -10.42
N ILE A 38 1.67 -9.44 -10.13
CA ILE A 38 1.73 -10.05 -8.79
C ILE A 38 2.18 -9.02 -7.76
N VAL A 39 3.27 -8.29 -8.02
CA VAL A 39 3.76 -7.25 -7.11
C VAL A 39 2.70 -6.18 -6.86
N THR A 40 2.03 -5.72 -7.93
CA THR A 40 0.96 -4.72 -7.84
C THR A 40 -0.20 -5.22 -6.97
N LYS A 41 -0.68 -6.44 -7.20
CA LYS A 41 -1.75 -7.06 -6.40
C LYS A 41 -1.34 -7.22 -4.94
N ASN A 42 -0.09 -7.61 -4.68
CA ASN A 42 0.43 -7.74 -3.33
C ASN A 42 0.44 -6.39 -2.60
N CYS A 43 0.99 -5.34 -3.23
CA CYS A 43 1.00 -3.99 -2.66
C CYS A 43 -0.42 -3.49 -2.40
N GLN A 44 -1.35 -3.70 -3.32
CA GLN A 44 -2.75 -3.31 -3.14
C GLN A 44 -3.41 -4.08 -1.99
N SER A 45 -3.18 -5.39 -1.89
CA SER A 45 -3.69 -6.22 -0.79
C SER A 45 -3.16 -5.75 0.56
N ILE A 46 -1.86 -5.46 0.64
CA ILE A 46 -1.22 -4.92 1.85
C ILE A 46 -1.82 -3.55 2.19
N SER A 47 -1.93 -2.64 1.22
CA SER A 47 -2.51 -1.31 1.44
C SER A 47 -3.96 -1.38 1.89
N ASN A 48 -4.76 -2.30 1.35
CA ASN A 48 -6.15 -2.47 1.75
C ASN A 48 -6.28 -3.05 3.16
N ARG A 49 -5.33 -3.91 3.58
CA ARG A 49 -5.33 -4.49 4.93
C ARG A 49 -4.77 -3.53 5.98
N LEU A 50 -3.64 -2.89 5.69
CA LEU A 50 -2.91 -2.05 6.64
C LEU A 50 -3.34 -0.58 6.61
N GLY A 51 -3.88 -0.08 5.49
CA GLY A 51 -4.33 1.31 5.35
C GLY A 51 -5.32 1.73 6.43
N PRO A 52 -6.44 1.01 6.62
CA PRO A 52 -7.41 1.34 7.67
C PRO A 52 -6.81 1.30 9.09
N ILE A 53 -5.84 0.40 9.33
CA ILE A 53 -5.15 0.31 10.62
C ILE A 53 -4.23 1.52 10.82
N LEU A 54 -3.49 1.92 9.77
CA LEU A 54 -2.62 3.10 9.82
C LEU A 54 -3.42 4.39 10.00
N ASP A 55 -4.55 4.51 9.32
CA ASP A 55 -5.46 5.66 9.44
C ASP A 55 -6.01 5.77 10.86
N GLU A 56 -6.29 4.64 11.51
CA GLU A 56 -6.81 4.62 12.87
C GLU A 56 -5.69 4.89 13.91
N LEU A 57 -4.48 4.38 13.68
CA LEU A 57 -3.31 4.64 14.53
C LEU A 57 -2.75 6.05 14.42
N THR A 58 -2.97 6.73 13.29
CA THR A 58 -2.46 8.09 13.08
C THR A 58 -3.35 9.11 13.77
N VAL A 59 -2.75 9.95 14.61
CA VAL A 59 -3.40 11.13 15.22
C VAL A 59 -2.83 12.38 14.56
N PRO A 60 -3.62 13.15 13.79
CA PRO A 60 -3.15 14.39 13.17
C PRO A 60 -2.79 15.46 14.21
N ASP A 61 -1.72 16.22 13.96
CA ASP A 61 -1.28 17.34 14.84
C ASP A 61 -2.38 18.39 15.08
N SER A 62 -3.29 18.56 14.12
CA SER A 62 -4.44 19.45 14.25
C SER A 62 -5.36 19.05 15.41
N VAL A 63 -5.53 17.75 15.66
CA VAL A 63 -6.36 17.22 16.75
C VAL A 63 -5.72 17.57 18.09
N MET A 64 -4.41 17.36 18.22
CA MET A 64 -3.66 17.74 19.42
C MET A 64 -3.73 19.25 19.67
N ARG A 65 -3.57 20.08 18.63
CA ARG A 65 -3.68 21.54 18.78
C ARG A 65 -5.08 21.97 19.21
N ILE A 66 -6.13 21.33 18.71
CA ILE A 66 -7.49 21.65 19.13
C ILE A 66 -7.70 21.30 20.60
N ILE A 67 -7.28 20.12 21.03
CA ILE A 67 -7.42 19.69 22.44
C ILE A 67 -6.62 20.58 23.39
N ILE A 68 -5.42 21.01 22.99
CA ILE A 68 -4.57 21.87 23.85
C ILE A 68 -5.11 23.30 23.93
N ASN A 69 -5.68 23.83 22.84
CA ASN A 69 -5.96 25.27 22.73
C ASN A 69 -7.44 25.67 22.81
N LEU A 70 -8.39 24.74 22.62
CA LEU A 70 -9.82 25.06 22.74
C LEU A 70 -10.35 24.76 24.16
N PRO A 71 -11.25 25.60 24.69
CA PRO A 71 -11.90 25.32 25.95
C PRO A 71 -12.88 24.14 25.82
N VAL A 72 -13.01 23.36 26.89
CA VAL A 72 -13.81 22.13 26.95
C VAL A 72 -15.31 22.33 26.68
N THR A 73 -15.77 23.58 26.71
CA THR A 73 -17.15 23.99 26.42
C THR A 73 -17.47 23.97 24.93
N GLU A 74 -16.47 24.01 24.06
CA GLU A 74 -16.64 24.00 22.62
C GLU A 74 -17.04 22.61 22.11
N SER A 75 -17.99 22.56 21.20
CA SER A 75 -18.41 21.29 20.56
C SER A 75 -17.27 20.64 19.78
N GLU A 76 -16.36 21.44 19.25
CA GLU A 76 -15.22 20.96 18.48
C GLU A 76 -14.23 20.20 19.36
N PHE A 77 -13.98 20.65 20.59
CA PHE A 77 -13.17 19.92 21.57
C PHE A 77 -13.78 18.55 21.88
N LYS A 78 -15.09 18.50 22.17
CA LYS A 78 -15.80 17.24 22.47
C LYS A 78 -15.76 16.26 21.31
N ASN A 79 -15.95 16.74 20.08
CA ASN A 79 -15.87 15.90 18.89
C ASN A 79 -14.46 15.30 18.69
N GLN A 80 -13.41 16.09 18.92
CA GLN A 80 -12.04 15.58 18.85
C GLN A 80 -11.74 14.58 19.97
N LEU A 81 -12.26 14.79 21.18
CA LEU A 81 -12.11 13.87 22.31
C LEU A 81 -12.82 12.54 22.05
N GLU A 82 -14.06 12.55 21.54
CA GLU A 82 -14.78 11.33 21.16
C GLU A 82 -14.06 10.57 20.03
N MET A 83 -13.46 11.28 19.08
CA MET A 83 -12.65 10.67 18.03
C MET A 83 -11.42 9.95 18.60
N LEU A 84 -10.72 10.59 19.55
CA LEU A 84 -9.58 9.98 20.22
C LEU A 84 -9.98 8.77 21.08
N ASP A 85 -11.11 8.83 21.77
CA ASP A 85 -11.61 7.70 22.56
C ASP A 85 -11.93 6.49 21.67
N ARG A 86 -12.57 6.72 20.51
CA ARG A 86 -12.80 5.65 19.51
C ARG A 86 -11.49 5.06 18.99
N LYS A 87 -10.49 5.89 18.68
CA LYS A 87 -9.15 5.44 18.28
C LYS A 87 -8.50 4.61 19.38
N MET A 88 -8.59 5.03 20.64
CA MET A 88 -8.06 4.27 21.78
C MET A 88 -8.76 2.92 21.94
N GLN A 89 -10.08 2.88 21.83
CA GLN A 89 -10.86 1.63 21.86
C GLN A 89 -10.49 0.68 20.72
N PHE A 90 -10.28 1.20 19.51
CA PHE A 90 -9.82 0.40 18.38
C PHE A 90 -8.47 -0.26 18.68
N ILE A 91 -7.49 0.50 19.16
CA ILE A 91 -6.15 -0.02 19.45
C ILE A 91 -6.18 -1.01 20.62
N THR A 92 -7.03 -0.77 21.62
CA THR A 92 -7.17 -1.64 22.80
C THR A 92 -7.78 -2.99 22.45
N ASN A 93 -8.76 -3.00 21.53
CA ASN A 93 -9.45 -4.20 21.07
C ASN A 93 -8.73 -4.92 19.90
N PHE A 94 -7.61 -4.38 19.42
CA PHE A 94 -6.79 -4.97 18.37
C PHE A 94 -5.86 -6.05 18.96
N ASP A 95 -6.27 -7.32 18.90
CA ASP A 95 -5.54 -8.52 19.40
C ASP A 95 -5.08 -9.40 18.21
N GLU A 96 -3.92 -10.09 18.16
CA GLU A 96 -3.31 -10.97 19.18
C GLU A 96 -1.75 -10.96 19.26
N GLU A 97 -1.03 -10.12 18.52
CA GLU A 97 0.43 -9.95 18.72
C GLU A 97 0.76 -8.45 18.65
N LYS A 98 0.59 -7.76 19.79
CA LYS A 98 0.80 -6.32 19.91
C LYS A 98 2.17 -5.90 19.35
N PRO A 99 2.23 -5.27 18.17
CA PRO A 99 3.46 -4.68 17.69
C PRO A 99 3.83 -3.55 18.66
N LYS A 100 5.12 -3.41 19.03
CA LYS A 100 5.60 -2.36 19.96
C LYS A 100 5.08 -0.95 19.63
N ALA A 101 4.88 -0.66 18.35
CA ALA A 101 4.33 0.62 17.88
C ALA A 101 2.91 0.91 18.40
N CYS A 102 2.05 -0.11 18.55
CA CYS A 102 0.70 0.09 19.10
C CYS A 102 0.73 0.42 20.60
N GLN A 103 1.69 -0.16 21.35
CA GLN A 103 1.88 0.13 22.77
C GLN A 103 2.31 1.58 23.02
N GLU A 104 3.27 2.08 22.24
CA GLU A 104 3.75 3.46 22.36
C GLU A 104 2.63 4.49 22.08
N VAL A 105 1.76 4.21 21.11
CA VAL A 105 0.61 5.07 20.81
C VAL A 105 -0.44 5.02 21.94
N ILE A 106 -0.73 3.85 22.52
CA ILE A 106 -1.66 3.73 23.67
C ILE A 106 -1.14 4.54 24.87
N GLU A 107 0.14 4.36 25.23
CA GLU A 107 0.74 5.04 26.39
C GLU A 107 0.66 6.56 26.23
N ASN A 108 0.94 7.08 25.03
CA ASN A 108 0.85 8.49 24.73
C ASN A 108 -0.61 9.01 24.77
N LEU A 109 -1.58 8.25 24.27
CA LEU A 109 -3.00 8.62 24.33
C LEU A 109 -3.54 8.63 25.76
N GLU A 110 -3.18 7.64 26.59
CA GLU A 110 -3.59 7.60 28.00
C GLU A 110 -3.07 8.80 28.80
N ILE A 111 -1.83 9.22 28.53
CA ILE A 111 -1.24 10.40 29.17
C ILE A 111 -2.05 11.65 28.81
N VAL A 112 -2.40 11.84 27.54
CA VAL A 112 -3.17 13.00 27.09
C VAL A 112 -4.56 13.01 27.72
N ILE A 113 -5.26 11.88 27.78
CA ILE A 113 -6.61 11.80 28.36
C ILE A 113 -6.60 12.04 29.87
N LYS A 114 -5.58 11.57 30.60
CA LYS A 114 -5.49 11.75 32.07
C LYS A 114 -5.11 13.17 32.51
N HIS A 115 -4.51 13.97 31.62
CA HIS A 115 -4.01 15.31 31.94
C HIS A 115 -4.87 16.44 31.35
N VAL A 116 -6.00 16.09 30.74
CA VAL A 116 -7.06 16.98 30.24
C VAL A 116 -8.28 16.84 31.14
#